data_AF-B8C2J0-F1
#
_entry.id   AF-B8C2J0-F1
#
_cell.length_a   1.000
_cell.length_b   1.000
_cell.length_c   1.000
_cell.angle_alpha   90.00
_cell.angle_beta   90.00
_cell.angle_gamma   90.00
#
_symmetry.space_group_name_H-M   'P 1'
#
loop_
_entity.id
_entity.type
_entity.pdbx_description
1 polymer ?
#
loop_
_entity_poly.entity_id
_entity_poly.type
_entity_poly.pdbx_seq_one_letter_code
_entity_poly.pdbx_strand_id
1 'polypeptide(L)'
;MTAVIGPSEGDMSIMKGIPMIVKALLALIVGVLIGGFVVTSLLEAEYQQIVTQLRSDHRISLSQLKNEYITCQSDLANEKKINDERLMGELDELAHSWEEDMSKLKAAAERNEQEYKQRVERHLKETNEAYVAANDGLVKASALLQSKQRELAQTNNRLEMSIRELENLEKARAVTERQLQAVRNELGEVGDELDRRDLERIECDENHRNLLQCQQSLEKAIGDSDNSSFEQDRVQSAQQLAIVSAQKDKLISEVEELREHEARLQEFVVEAKTVAGDYERDRDLWREKAEIIMQKIKDRSQKEVLSEYGEGPHRVELSLRFSTSPTFRTLLLELAPLDFVPHTIHTFLKMIDNQAFKDGTFVLARDHIIVGGPIDAHDPENNQRLEERMLRDGYFPNGALLFNEYNDAYPHTEYTIGFNAVGGPIFYINLLDNTDAHGSVDGEREGEPCFARVVGGFDVVQRIAEIPRLEDDSLESAVYIVGSRVLKA
;
A
#
# COMPACT_ATOMS: atom_id res chain seq x y z
N MET A 1 -117.89 -11.60 -34.93
CA MET A 1 -118.71 -12.79 -34.62
C MET A 1 -119.45 -12.52 -33.32
N THR A 2 -120.73 -12.10 -33.39
CA THR A 2 -121.87 -12.42 -32.50
C THR A 2 -123.06 -11.50 -32.82
N ALA A 3 -124.14 -12.13 -33.35
CA ALA A 3 -125.60 -11.91 -33.23
C ALA A 3 -126.15 -10.46 -33.18
N VAL A 4 -126.99 -9.94 -34.10
CA VAL A 4 -128.26 -10.40 -34.72
C VAL A 4 -129.35 -10.77 -33.70
N ILE A 5 -130.19 -9.79 -33.33
CA ILE A 5 -131.59 -10.00 -32.92
C ILE A 5 -132.42 -8.88 -33.57
N GLY A 6 -133.48 -9.28 -34.28
CA GLY A 6 -134.37 -8.44 -35.07
C GLY A 6 -135.48 -7.73 -34.29
N PRO A 7 -136.36 -7.00 -35.01
CA PRO A 7 -137.33 -6.07 -34.45
C PRO A 7 -138.65 -6.75 -34.10
N SER A 8 -139.32 -6.32 -33.02
CA SER A 8 -140.72 -6.68 -32.76
C SER A 8 -141.63 -5.53 -33.18
N GLU A 9 -142.44 -5.81 -34.20
CA GLU A 9 -143.60 -5.02 -34.60
C GLU A 9 -144.58 -4.90 -33.42
N GLY A 10 -144.93 -3.67 -33.08
CA GLY A 10 -145.83 -3.33 -31.99
C GLY A 10 -146.75 -2.19 -32.41
N ASP A 11 -147.88 -2.61 -32.95
CA ASP A 11 -149.10 -1.89 -33.26
C ASP A 11 -149.36 -0.66 -32.35
N MET A 12 -149.46 0.54 -32.94
CA MET A 12 -149.88 1.74 -32.23
C MET A 12 -150.82 2.61 -33.09
N SER A 13 -151.90 1.98 -33.55
CA SER A 13 -153.14 2.66 -33.89
C SER A 13 -153.84 3.10 -32.60
N ILE A 14 -153.62 4.34 -32.14
CA ILE A 14 -154.52 5.17 -31.30
C ILE A 14 -153.83 6.54 -31.20
N MET A 15 -154.20 7.53 -32.01
CA MET A 15 -154.04 8.98 -31.71
C MET A 15 -154.88 9.84 -32.68
N LYS A 16 -156.18 9.53 -32.80
CA LYS A 16 -157.18 10.51 -33.27
C LYS A 16 -157.85 11.10 -32.04
N GLY A 17 -157.38 12.26 -31.59
CA GLY A 17 -158.02 13.00 -30.50
C GLY A 17 -157.12 13.81 -29.57
N ILE A 18 -155.83 14.01 -29.88
CA ILE A 18 -154.96 14.84 -29.05
C ILE A 18 -155.04 16.32 -29.50
N PRO A 19 -155.39 17.26 -28.61
CA PRO A 19 -155.46 18.69 -28.91
C PRO A 19 -154.09 19.22 -29.34
N MET A 20 -154.07 20.13 -30.31
CA MET A 20 -152.89 20.67 -31.01
C MET A 20 -151.72 21.08 -30.09
N ILE A 21 -152.03 21.49 -28.85
CA ILE A 21 -151.07 21.91 -27.82
C ILE A 21 -150.14 20.77 -27.36
N VAL A 22 -150.64 19.55 -27.21
CA VAL A 22 -149.82 18.42 -26.72
C VAL A 22 -148.87 17.91 -27.80
N LYS A 23 -149.26 18.02 -29.09
CA LYS A 23 -148.36 17.68 -30.22
C LYS A 23 -147.19 18.65 -30.33
N ALA A 24 -147.42 19.94 -30.06
CA ALA A 24 -146.36 20.94 -30.05
C ALA A 24 -145.37 20.72 -28.89
N LEU A 25 -145.86 20.37 -27.70
CA LEU A 25 -145.02 20.09 -26.53
C LEU A 25 -144.17 18.83 -26.71
N LEU A 26 -144.74 17.75 -27.27
CA LEU A 26 -144.00 16.54 -27.60
C LEU A 26 -142.95 16.77 -28.69
N ALA A 27 -143.27 17.54 -29.74
CA ALA A 27 -142.30 17.91 -30.77
C ALA A 27 -141.14 18.73 -30.20
N LEU A 28 -141.40 19.59 -29.20
CA LEU A 28 -140.37 20.40 -28.56
C LEU A 28 -139.47 19.56 -27.64
N ILE A 29 -140.04 18.64 -26.86
CA ILE A 29 -139.27 17.71 -26.02
C ILE A 29 -138.41 16.78 -26.89
N VAL A 30 -138.98 16.22 -27.96
CA VAL A 30 -138.24 15.37 -28.91
C VAL A 30 -137.15 16.18 -29.62
N GLY A 31 -137.43 17.43 -30.00
CA GLY A 31 -136.45 18.33 -30.59
C GLY A 31 -135.27 18.63 -29.67
N VAL A 32 -135.51 18.86 -28.37
CA VAL A 32 -134.45 19.07 -27.37
C VAL A 32 -133.64 17.80 -27.12
N LEU A 33 -134.29 16.63 -27.05
CA LEU A 33 -133.60 15.36 -26.84
C LEU A 33 -132.75 14.95 -28.06
N ILE A 34 -133.27 15.14 -29.27
CA ILE A 34 -132.51 14.89 -30.50
C ILE A 34 -131.39 15.91 -30.64
N GLY A 35 -131.64 17.19 -30.35
CA GLY A 35 -130.61 18.23 -30.35
C GLY A 35 -129.49 17.92 -29.35
N GLY A 36 -129.85 17.50 -28.12
CA GLY A 36 -128.89 17.07 -27.11
C GLY A 36 -128.07 15.85 -27.55
N PHE A 37 -128.72 14.83 -28.11
CA PHE A 37 -128.05 13.62 -28.58
C PHE A 37 -127.11 13.88 -29.76
N VAL A 38 -127.49 14.75 -30.70
CA VAL A 38 -126.64 15.13 -31.83
C VAL A 38 -125.43 15.91 -31.34
N VAL A 39 -125.62 16.87 -30.41
CA VAL A 39 -124.52 17.64 -29.83
C VAL A 39 -123.54 16.74 -29.05
N THR A 40 -124.04 15.81 -28.23
CA THR A 40 -123.16 14.87 -27.50
C THR A 40 -122.42 13.93 -28.44
N SER A 41 -123.08 13.45 -29.51
CA SER A 41 -122.45 12.55 -30.48
C SER A 41 -121.38 13.27 -31.31
N LEU A 42 -121.60 14.55 -31.67
CA LEU A 42 -120.60 15.38 -32.36
C LEU A 42 -119.41 15.69 -31.44
N LEU A 43 -119.67 16.06 -30.19
CA LEU A 43 -118.63 16.29 -29.18
C LEU A 43 -117.79 15.03 -28.93
N GLU A 44 -118.42 13.86 -28.86
CA GLU A 44 -117.70 12.59 -28.66
C GLU A 44 -116.87 12.20 -29.89
N ALA A 45 -117.39 12.42 -31.10
CA ALA A 45 -116.65 12.20 -32.34
C ALA A 45 -115.42 13.12 -32.45
N GLU A 46 -115.57 14.42 -32.19
CA GLU A 46 -114.45 15.38 -32.20
C GLU A 46 -113.44 15.06 -31.08
N TYR A 47 -113.92 14.70 -29.89
CA TYR A 47 -113.06 14.30 -28.78
C TYR A 47 -112.22 13.06 -29.12
N GLN A 48 -112.83 12.02 -29.72
CA GLN A 48 -112.10 10.83 -30.16
C GLN A 48 -111.08 11.14 -31.25
N GLN A 49 -111.40 12.04 -32.18
CA GLN A 49 -110.48 12.48 -33.22
C GLN A 49 -109.28 13.24 -32.64
N ILE A 50 -109.51 14.15 -31.69
CA ILE A 50 -108.45 14.90 -31.00
C ILE A 50 -107.55 13.94 -30.20
N VAL A 51 -108.13 13.00 -29.45
CA VAL A 51 -107.35 12.05 -28.64
C VAL A 51 -106.53 11.09 -29.50
N THR A 52 -107.07 10.64 -30.63
CA THR A 52 -106.32 9.78 -31.56
C THR A 52 -105.19 10.54 -32.25
N GLN A 53 -105.42 11.79 -32.65
CA GLN A 53 -104.37 12.64 -33.20
C GLN A 53 -103.26 12.91 -32.18
N LEU A 54 -103.61 13.27 -30.93
CA LEU A 54 -102.63 13.48 -29.85
C LEU A 54 -101.79 12.24 -29.56
N ARG A 55 -102.41 11.05 -29.56
CA ARG A 55 -101.70 9.77 -29.35
C ARG A 55 -100.77 9.45 -30.51
N SER A 56 -101.18 9.77 -31.74
CA SER A 56 -100.35 9.59 -32.93
C SER A 56 -99.14 10.53 -32.88
N ASP A 57 -99.35 11.81 -32.65
CA ASP A 57 -98.29 12.82 -32.60
C ASP A 57 -97.30 12.54 -31.45
N HIS A 58 -97.81 12.08 -30.30
CA HIS A 58 -96.96 11.67 -29.19
C HIS A 58 -96.11 10.43 -29.52
N ARG A 59 -96.66 9.44 -30.25
CA ARG A 59 -95.88 8.29 -30.72
C ARG A 59 -94.81 8.69 -31.74
N ILE A 60 -95.13 9.58 -32.66
CA ILE A 60 -94.18 10.08 -33.66
C ILE A 60 -93.04 10.81 -32.96
N SER A 61 -93.36 11.72 -32.04
CA SER A 61 -92.37 12.45 -31.25
C SER A 61 -91.48 11.52 -30.42
N LEU A 62 -92.05 10.51 -29.75
CA LEU A 62 -91.26 9.51 -29.02
C LEU A 62 -90.37 8.67 -29.94
N SER A 63 -90.83 8.32 -31.14
CA SER A 63 -90.03 7.56 -32.11
C SER A 63 -88.87 8.38 -32.68
N GLN A 64 -89.09 9.68 -32.91
CA GLN A 64 -88.05 10.62 -33.33
C GLN A 64 -87.01 10.78 -32.23
N LEU A 65 -87.44 11.05 -30.99
CA LEU A 65 -86.54 11.18 -29.85
C LEU A 65 -85.71 9.91 -29.62
N LYS A 66 -86.32 8.73 -29.78
CA LYS A 66 -85.62 7.45 -29.68
C LYS A 66 -84.59 7.27 -30.79
N ASN A 67 -84.91 7.66 -32.01
CA ASN A 67 -83.97 7.57 -33.13
C ASN A 67 -82.82 8.57 -32.96
N GLU A 68 -83.10 9.80 -32.54
CA GLU A 68 -82.08 10.80 -32.22
C GLU A 68 -81.15 10.32 -31.09
N TYR A 69 -81.70 9.70 -30.06
CA TYR A 69 -80.91 9.10 -28.99
C TYR A 69 -79.99 7.97 -29.49
N ILE A 70 -80.51 7.07 -30.33
CA ILE A 70 -79.71 5.98 -30.92
C ILE A 70 -78.59 6.53 -31.81
N THR A 71 -78.88 7.53 -32.64
CA THR A 71 -77.88 8.20 -33.49
C THR A 71 -76.80 8.86 -32.63
N CYS A 72 -77.18 9.62 -31.60
CA CYS A 72 -76.24 10.25 -30.68
C CYS A 72 -75.35 9.22 -29.96
N GLN A 73 -75.91 8.09 -29.55
CA GLN A 73 -75.15 7.02 -28.91
C GLN A 73 -74.16 6.35 -29.87
N SER A 74 -74.54 6.18 -31.13
CA SER A 74 -73.66 5.67 -32.19
C SER A 74 -72.52 6.63 -32.49
N ASP A 75 -72.81 7.93 -32.58
CA ASP A 75 -71.80 8.96 -32.86
C ASP A 75 -70.77 9.05 -31.72
N LEU A 76 -71.23 9.00 -30.46
CA LEU A 76 -70.35 8.99 -29.30
C LEU A 76 -69.45 7.74 -29.28
N ALA A 77 -69.98 6.57 -29.65
CA ALA A 77 -69.19 5.35 -29.74
C ALA A 77 -68.13 5.42 -30.86
N ASN A 78 -68.48 6.03 -31.99
CA ASN A 78 -67.57 6.19 -33.11
C ASN A 78 -66.47 7.22 -32.82
N GLU A 79 -66.81 8.35 -32.18
CA GLU A 79 -65.85 9.36 -31.75
C GLU A 79 -64.88 8.80 -30.71
N LYS A 80 -65.40 8.01 -29.74
CA LYS A 80 -64.55 7.31 -28.78
C LYS A 80 -63.57 6.37 -29.48
N LYS A 81 -64.05 5.58 -30.44
CA LYS A 81 -63.20 4.66 -31.22
C LYS A 81 -62.10 5.40 -31.99
N ILE A 82 -62.43 6.51 -32.65
CA ILE A 82 -61.45 7.33 -33.40
C ILE A 82 -60.42 7.93 -32.45
N ASN A 83 -60.84 8.43 -31.28
CA ASN A 83 -59.90 8.95 -30.28
C ASN A 83 -59.00 7.86 -29.70
N ASP A 84 -59.54 6.67 -29.41
CA ASP A 84 -58.77 5.53 -28.93
C ASP A 84 -57.74 5.07 -29.99
N GLU A 85 -58.12 4.99 -31.27
CA GLU A 85 -57.21 4.67 -32.38
C GLU A 85 -56.11 5.72 -32.57
N ARG A 86 -56.45 7.01 -32.45
CA ARG A 86 -55.48 8.11 -32.54
C ARG A 86 -54.49 8.08 -31.37
N LEU A 87 -54.97 7.86 -30.15
CA LEU A 87 -54.14 7.77 -28.96
C LEU A 87 -53.17 6.59 -29.04
N MET A 88 -53.62 5.43 -29.55
CA MET A 88 -52.76 4.27 -29.75
C MET A 88 -51.66 4.52 -30.79
N GLY A 89 -51.96 5.24 -31.88
CA GLY A 89 -50.95 5.62 -32.87
C GLY A 89 -49.87 6.57 -32.30
N GLU A 90 -50.27 7.58 -31.53
CA GLU A 90 -49.34 8.50 -30.86
C GLU A 90 -48.47 7.74 -29.81
N LEU A 91 -49.03 6.73 -29.13
CA LEU A 91 -48.30 5.88 -28.18
C LEU A 91 -47.27 4.98 -28.87
N ASP A 92 -47.62 4.38 -30.02
CA ASP A 92 -46.72 3.51 -30.78
C ASP A 92 -45.52 4.30 -31.37
N GLU A 93 -45.74 5.50 -31.88
CA GLU A 93 -44.65 6.38 -32.34
C GLU A 93 -43.72 6.78 -31.20
N LEU A 94 -44.27 7.13 -30.03
CA LEU A 94 -43.49 7.47 -28.84
C LEU A 94 -42.68 6.26 -28.35
N ALA A 95 -43.28 5.06 -28.36
CA ALA A 95 -42.61 3.82 -27.97
C ALA A 95 -41.43 3.50 -28.89
N HIS A 96 -41.60 3.62 -30.22
CA HIS A 96 -40.52 3.42 -31.18
C HIS A 96 -39.39 4.45 -31.02
N SER A 97 -39.73 5.73 -30.82
CA SER A 97 -38.73 6.77 -30.56
C SER A 97 -37.95 6.48 -29.28
N TRP A 98 -38.62 6.03 -28.22
CA TRP A 98 -38.00 5.72 -26.94
C TRP A 98 -37.09 4.48 -27.02
N GLU A 99 -37.49 3.45 -27.77
CA GLU A 99 -36.63 2.28 -28.04
C GLU A 99 -35.37 2.65 -28.83
N GLU A 100 -35.49 3.52 -29.83
CA GLU A 100 -34.34 4.01 -30.60
C GLU A 100 -33.36 4.79 -29.72
N ASP A 101 -33.87 5.72 -28.89
CA ASP A 101 -33.05 6.50 -27.98
C ASP A 101 -32.41 5.63 -26.89
N MET A 102 -33.15 4.67 -26.33
CA MET A 102 -32.59 3.70 -25.37
C MET A 102 -31.50 2.82 -26.01
N SER A 103 -31.66 2.43 -27.28
CA SER A 103 -30.64 1.68 -28.01
C SER A 103 -29.38 2.52 -28.22
N LYS A 104 -29.51 3.80 -28.62
CA LYS A 104 -28.39 4.73 -28.73
C LYS A 104 -27.68 4.95 -27.39
N LEU A 105 -28.44 5.07 -26.30
CA LEU A 105 -27.90 5.28 -24.96
C LEU A 105 -27.13 4.05 -24.46
N LYS A 106 -27.65 2.84 -24.70
CA LYS A 106 -26.95 1.58 -24.41
C LYS A 106 -25.65 1.47 -25.20
N ALA A 107 -25.68 1.73 -26.51
CA ALA A 107 -24.49 1.68 -27.36
C ALA A 107 -23.44 2.75 -26.98
N ALA A 108 -23.86 3.90 -26.45
CA ALA A 108 -22.95 4.91 -25.91
C ALA A 108 -22.35 4.48 -24.56
N ALA A 109 -23.16 3.89 -23.67
CA ALA A 109 -22.71 3.38 -22.39
C ALA A 109 -21.69 2.24 -22.56
N GLU A 110 -21.95 1.28 -23.46
CA GLU A 110 -21.03 0.18 -23.77
C GLU A 110 -19.69 0.69 -24.34
N ARG A 111 -19.71 1.69 -25.23
CA ARG A 111 -18.49 2.33 -25.73
C ARG A 111 -17.71 3.02 -24.62
N ASN A 112 -18.38 3.78 -23.76
CA ASN A 112 -17.73 4.44 -22.62
C ASN A 112 -17.11 3.42 -21.65
N GLU A 113 -17.80 2.31 -21.39
CA GLU A 113 -17.28 1.23 -20.55
C GLU A 113 -16.03 0.59 -21.17
N GLN A 114 -16.03 0.31 -22.49
CA GLN A 114 -14.87 -0.23 -23.20
C GLN A 114 -13.70 0.75 -23.20
N GLU A 115 -13.93 2.03 -23.47
CA GLU A 115 -12.88 3.06 -23.41
C GLU A 115 -12.31 3.26 -22.01
N TYR A 116 -13.15 3.12 -20.98
CA TYR A 116 -12.71 3.15 -19.59
C TYR A 116 -11.83 1.94 -19.28
N LYS A 117 -12.26 0.72 -19.63
CA LYS A 117 -11.47 -0.51 -19.46
C LYS A 117 -10.10 -0.40 -20.15
N GLN A 118 -10.06 0.06 -21.40
CA GLN A 118 -8.81 0.25 -22.14
C GLN A 118 -7.90 1.30 -21.50
N ARG A 119 -8.46 2.38 -20.93
CA ARG A 119 -7.67 3.38 -20.19
C ARG A 119 -7.08 2.81 -18.92
N VAL A 120 -7.86 2.05 -18.17
CA VAL A 120 -7.40 1.38 -16.93
C VAL A 120 -6.30 0.36 -17.25
N GLU A 121 -6.49 -0.50 -18.26
CA GLU A 121 -5.49 -1.48 -18.68
C GLU A 121 -4.19 -0.81 -19.14
N ARG A 122 -4.28 0.28 -19.90
CA ARG A 122 -3.11 1.06 -20.32
C ARG A 122 -2.38 1.65 -19.11
N HIS A 123 -3.11 2.24 -18.18
CA HIS A 123 -2.50 2.86 -17.00
C HIS A 123 -1.88 1.81 -16.07
N LEU A 124 -2.52 0.65 -15.91
CA LEU A 124 -1.97 -0.48 -15.16
C LEU A 124 -0.69 -1.01 -15.81
N LYS A 125 -0.66 -1.10 -17.14
CA LYS A 125 0.54 -1.50 -17.89
C LYS A 125 1.68 -0.50 -17.70
N GLU A 126 1.42 0.79 -17.89
CA GLU A 126 2.41 1.87 -17.73
C GLU A 126 2.97 1.92 -16.29
N THR A 127 2.10 1.78 -15.28
CA THR A 127 2.51 1.76 -13.87
C THR A 127 3.32 0.52 -13.52
N ASN A 128 2.94 -0.66 -14.03
CA ASN A 128 3.72 -1.89 -13.84
C ASN A 128 5.09 -1.82 -14.54
N GLU A 129 5.16 -1.28 -15.75
CA GLU A 129 6.44 -1.03 -16.45
C GLU A 129 7.33 -0.06 -15.68
N ALA A 130 6.76 1.02 -15.12
CA ALA A 130 7.49 1.96 -14.27
C ALA A 130 7.99 1.30 -12.97
N TYR A 131 7.18 0.44 -12.34
CA TYR A 131 7.56 -0.30 -11.14
C TYR A 131 8.71 -1.29 -11.42
N VAL A 132 8.63 -2.04 -12.52
CA VAL A 132 9.70 -2.95 -12.96
C VAL A 132 11.00 -2.17 -13.21
N ALA A 133 10.94 -1.02 -13.89
CA ALA A 133 12.11 -0.18 -14.14
C ALA A 133 12.70 0.39 -12.84
N ALA A 134 11.85 0.80 -11.89
CA ALA A 134 12.29 1.27 -10.58
C ALA A 134 12.97 0.14 -9.77
N ASN A 135 12.40 -1.06 -9.78
CA ASN A 135 12.94 -2.22 -9.08
C ASN A 135 14.29 -2.68 -9.70
N ASP A 136 14.41 -2.70 -11.03
CA ASP A 136 15.70 -2.94 -11.70
C ASP A 136 16.74 -1.87 -11.34
N GLY A 137 16.33 -0.60 -11.25
CA GLY A 137 17.16 0.48 -10.75
C GLY A 137 17.63 0.26 -9.30
N LEU A 138 16.73 -0.18 -8.42
CA LEU A 138 17.03 -0.47 -7.01
C LEU A 138 17.98 -1.67 -6.87
N VAL A 139 17.77 -2.75 -7.63
CA VAL A 139 18.67 -3.91 -7.66
C VAL A 139 20.06 -3.51 -8.13
N LYS A 140 20.16 -2.70 -9.19
CA LYS A 140 21.46 -2.17 -9.67
C LYS A 140 22.14 -1.28 -8.63
N ALA A 141 21.38 -0.40 -7.97
CA ALA A 141 21.90 0.45 -6.91
C ALA A 141 22.38 -0.36 -5.70
N SER A 142 21.63 -1.39 -5.29
CA SER A 142 21.99 -2.31 -4.22
C SER A 142 23.25 -3.11 -4.56
N ALA A 143 23.36 -3.64 -5.79
CA ALA A 143 24.56 -4.33 -6.25
C ALA A 143 25.78 -3.40 -6.29
N LEU A 144 25.60 -2.14 -6.71
CA LEU A 144 26.65 -1.12 -6.69
C LEU A 144 27.08 -0.80 -5.25
N LEU A 145 26.13 -0.65 -4.33
CA LEU A 145 26.40 -0.40 -2.92
C LEU A 145 27.18 -1.56 -2.29
N GLN A 146 26.77 -2.81 -2.54
CA GLN A 146 27.50 -4.00 -2.06
C GLN A 146 28.91 -4.08 -2.64
N SER A 147 29.07 -3.77 -3.94
CA SER A 147 30.39 -3.69 -4.58
C SER A 147 31.27 -2.64 -3.90
N LYS A 148 30.73 -1.45 -3.63
CA LYS A 148 31.42 -0.37 -2.94
C LYS A 148 31.76 -0.71 -1.49
N GLN A 149 30.88 -1.40 -0.77
CA GLN A 149 31.18 -1.91 0.58
C GLN A 149 32.32 -2.93 0.57
N ARG A 150 32.39 -3.82 -0.43
CA ARG A 150 33.52 -4.76 -0.59
C ARG A 150 34.81 -4.03 -0.93
N GLU A 151 34.75 -3.02 -1.80
CA GLU A 151 35.89 -2.17 -2.12
C GLU A 151 36.41 -1.45 -0.87
N LEU A 152 35.52 -0.85 -0.08
CA LEU A 152 35.86 -0.19 1.19
C LEU A 152 36.46 -1.17 2.22
N ALA A 153 35.91 -2.38 2.33
CA ALA A 153 36.47 -3.40 3.21
C ALA A 153 37.88 -3.84 2.77
N GLN A 154 38.11 -3.96 1.45
CA GLN A 154 39.43 -4.27 0.91
C GLN A 154 40.43 -3.13 1.12
N THR A 155 40.03 -1.87 0.96
CA THR A 155 40.91 -0.72 1.22
C THR A 155 41.22 -0.59 2.71
N ASN A 156 40.24 -0.81 3.60
CA ASN A 156 40.49 -0.83 5.04
C ASN A 156 41.47 -1.94 5.44
N ASN A 157 41.31 -3.16 4.91
CA ASN A 157 42.26 -4.24 5.16
C ASN A 157 43.68 -3.90 4.66
N ARG A 158 43.80 -3.26 3.50
CA ARG A 158 45.10 -2.79 2.98
C ARG A 158 45.70 -1.71 3.88
N LEU A 159 44.88 -0.75 4.33
CA LEU A 159 45.29 0.30 5.25
C LEU A 159 45.80 -0.29 6.57
N GLU A 160 45.10 -1.26 7.15
CA GLU A 160 45.55 -1.94 8.37
C GLU A 160 46.89 -2.67 8.18
N MET A 161 47.08 -3.33 7.04
CA MET A 161 48.37 -3.98 6.72
C MET A 161 49.49 -2.95 6.59
N SER A 162 49.25 -1.83 5.88
CA SER A 162 50.22 -0.75 5.75
C SER A 162 50.54 -0.08 7.09
N ILE A 163 49.56 0.10 7.99
CA ILE A 163 49.79 0.61 9.34
C ILE A 163 50.72 -0.34 10.12
N ARG A 164 50.46 -1.65 10.07
CA ARG A 164 51.35 -2.64 10.73
C ARG A 164 52.74 -2.67 10.13
N GLU A 165 52.86 -2.49 8.82
CA GLU A 165 54.15 -2.40 8.13
C GLU A 165 54.91 -1.15 8.59
N LEU A 166 54.26 0.00 8.66
CA LEU A 166 54.84 1.23 9.21
C LEU A 166 55.33 1.04 10.65
N GLU A 167 54.52 0.44 11.52
CA GLU A 167 54.94 0.15 12.91
C GLU A 167 56.18 -0.76 12.96
N ASN A 168 56.30 -1.72 12.05
CA ASN A 168 57.47 -2.60 11.97
C ASN A 168 58.71 -1.87 11.44
N LEU A 169 58.53 -1.01 10.44
CA LEU A 169 59.60 -0.18 9.88
C LEU A 169 60.10 0.85 10.88
N GLU A 170 59.20 1.47 11.66
CA GLU A 170 59.57 2.38 12.76
C GLU A 170 60.41 1.65 13.83
N LYS A 171 60.02 0.42 14.20
CA LYS A 171 60.81 -0.41 15.12
C LYS A 171 62.18 -0.76 14.55
N ALA A 172 62.24 -1.14 13.28
CA ALA A 172 63.51 -1.45 12.61
C ALA A 172 64.41 -0.22 12.55
N ARG A 173 63.87 0.94 12.14
CA ARG A 173 64.56 2.23 12.15
C ARG A 173 65.10 2.58 13.53
N ALA A 174 64.29 2.41 14.59
CA ALA A 174 64.73 2.67 15.96
C ALA A 174 65.89 1.75 16.40
N VAL A 175 65.91 0.50 15.95
CA VAL A 175 67.04 -0.41 16.19
C VAL A 175 68.29 0.05 15.44
N THR A 176 68.16 0.39 14.17
CA THR A 176 69.26 0.88 13.33
C THR A 176 69.84 2.19 13.88
N GLU A 177 68.99 3.13 14.32
CA GLU A 177 69.45 4.38 14.93
C GLU A 177 70.26 4.13 16.21
N ARG A 178 69.88 3.14 17.03
CA ARG A 178 70.67 2.72 18.20
C ARG A 178 72.01 2.10 17.79
N GLN A 179 72.04 1.25 16.77
CA GLN A 179 73.28 0.66 16.25
C GLN A 179 74.22 1.74 15.70
N LEU A 180 73.68 2.70 14.94
CA LEU A 180 74.45 3.81 14.41
C LEU A 180 75.01 4.71 15.52
N GLN A 181 74.25 4.90 16.60
CA GLN A 181 74.74 5.60 17.77
C GLN A 181 75.85 4.83 18.50
N ALA A 182 75.74 3.49 18.62
CA ALA A 182 76.79 2.66 19.20
C ALA A 182 78.09 2.76 18.38
N VAL A 183 78.00 2.63 17.06
CA VAL A 183 79.15 2.78 16.14
C VAL A 183 79.76 4.18 16.22
N ARG A 184 78.95 5.23 16.34
CA ARG A 184 79.46 6.60 16.57
C ARG A 184 80.26 6.71 17.86
N ASN A 185 79.78 6.07 18.93
CA ASN A 185 80.49 6.06 20.21
C ASN A 185 81.81 5.29 20.09
N GLU A 186 81.82 4.11 19.45
CA GLU A 186 83.05 3.33 19.20
C GLU A 186 84.07 4.10 18.36
N LEU A 187 83.62 4.81 17.31
CA LEU A 187 84.48 5.70 16.53
C LEU A 187 85.07 6.85 17.36
N GLY A 188 84.29 7.38 18.30
CA GLY A 188 84.77 8.36 19.28
C GLY A 188 85.88 7.78 20.16
N GLU A 189 85.65 6.59 20.74
CA GLU A 189 86.64 5.90 21.59
C GLU A 189 87.92 5.55 20.82
N VAL A 190 87.82 5.08 19.57
CA VAL A 190 88.98 4.80 18.72
C VAL A 190 89.71 6.10 18.35
N GLY A 191 88.97 7.19 18.11
CA GLY A 191 89.56 8.51 17.90
C GLY A 191 90.37 8.98 19.11
N ASP A 192 89.78 8.90 20.29
CA ASP A 192 90.44 9.25 21.56
C ASP A 192 91.67 8.36 21.83
N GLU A 193 91.61 7.07 21.48
CA GLU A 193 92.74 6.14 21.60
C GLU A 193 93.87 6.46 20.61
N LEU A 194 93.54 6.84 19.37
CA LEU A 194 94.54 7.28 18.39
C LEU A 194 95.22 8.56 18.87
N ASP A 195 94.45 9.53 19.36
CA ASP A 195 94.98 10.76 19.96
C ASP A 195 95.89 10.45 21.16
N ARG A 196 95.49 9.50 22.02
CA ARG A 196 96.34 9.01 23.13
C ARG A 196 97.64 8.39 22.62
N ARG A 197 97.60 7.53 21.62
CA ARG A 197 98.81 6.89 21.05
C ARG A 197 99.71 7.90 20.35
N ASP A 198 99.16 8.94 19.73
CA ASP A 198 99.95 10.00 19.14
C ASP A 198 100.62 10.88 20.22
N LEU A 199 99.95 11.13 21.36
CA LEU A 199 100.58 11.73 22.54
C LEU A 199 101.69 10.83 23.10
N GLU A 200 101.45 9.53 23.27
CA GLU A 200 102.47 8.56 23.70
C GLU A 200 103.64 8.49 22.72
N ARG A 201 103.41 8.65 21.40
CA ARG A 201 104.50 8.76 20.41
C ARG A 201 105.30 10.03 20.58
N ILE A 202 104.65 11.16 20.83
CA ILE A 202 105.36 12.42 21.09
C ILE A 202 106.26 12.25 22.32
N GLU A 203 105.75 11.65 23.39
CA GLU A 203 106.55 11.32 24.59
C GLU A 203 107.65 10.29 24.31
N CYS A 204 107.37 9.26 23.51
CA CYS A 204 108.34 8.24 23.14
C CYS A 204 109.43 8.79 22.22
N ASP A 205 109.09 9.69 21.29
CA ASP A 205 110.05 10.41 20.44
C ASP A 205 110.90 11.37 21.25
N GLU A 206 110.32 12.03 22.27
CA GLU A 206 111.04 12.86 23.22
C GLU A 206 112.00 12.01 24.07
N ASN A 207 111.53 10.89 24.61
CA ASN A 207 112.34 9.91 25.33
C ASN A 207 113.39 9.26 24.43
N HIS A 208 113.08 9.01 23.16
CA HIS A 208 114.00 8.48 22.17
C HIS A 208 115.04 9.52 21.80
N ARG A 209 114.69 10.82 21.71
CA ARG A 209 115.69 11.91 21.58
C ARG A 209 116.57 12.01 22.82
N ASN A 210 116.01 11.86 24.02
CA ASN A 210 116.76 11.83 25.28
C ASN A 210 117.68 10.60 25.35
N LEU A 211 117.18 9.44 24.91
CA LEU A 211 117.94 8.20 24.76
C LEU A 211 118.97 8.32 23.66
N LEU A 212 118.71 8.98 22.54
CA LEU A 212 119.67 9.27 21.46
C LEU A 212 120.75 10.24 21.93
N GLN A 213 120.43 11.20 22.81
CA GLN A 213 121.46 12.00 23.50
C GLN A 213 122.30 11.13 24.45
N CYS A 214 121.65 10.22 25.19
CA CYS A 214 122.31 9.28 26.07
C CYS A 214 123.10 8.20 25.29
N GLN A 215 122.65 7.83 24.10
CA GLN A 215 123.20 6.86 23.17
C GLN A 215 124.29 7.53 22.35
N GLN A 216 124.21 8.79 21.94
CA GLN A 216 125.40 9.54 21.47
C GLN A 216 126.49 9.60 22.55
N SER A 217 126.09 9.52 23.83
CA SER A 217 127.02 9.36 24.96
C SER A 217 127.53 7.92 25.14
N LEU A 218 126.82 6.91 24.63
CA LEU A 218 127.10 5.47 24.78
C LEU A 218 127.67 4.78 23.51
N GLU A 219 127.33 5.22 22.29
CA GLU A 219 127.85 4.90 20.95
C GLU A 219 129.29 5.37 20.77
N LYS A 220 129.79 6.18 21.71
CA LYS A 220 131.23 6.29 21.96
C LYS A 220 131.85 4.96 22.47
N ALA A 221 131.05 3.91 22.70
CA ALA A 221 131.44 2.64 23.31
C ALA A 221 130.62 1.40 22.84
N ILE A 222 130.44 1.22 21.51
CA ILE A 222 129.97 -0.02 20.83
C ILE A 222 128.48 0.05 20.40
N GLY A 223 128.26 -0.34 19.14
CA GLY A 223 127.04 -0.07 18.37
C GLY A 223 125.95 -1.14 18.34
N ASP A 224 124.74 -0.61 18.22
CA ASP A 224 123.55 -0.87 17.37
C ASP A 224 122.99 -2.28 17.15
N SER A 225 121.70 -2.39 17.49
CA SER A 225 120.73 -3.38 17.00
C SER A 225 119.31 -2.79 16.95
N ASP A 226 118.58 -3.25 15.92
CA ASP A 226 117.12 -3.43 15.78
C ASP A 226 116.17 -2.23 15.68
N ASN A 227 115.15 -2.32 14.81
CA ASN A 227 113.77 -2.70 15.21
C ASN A 227 112.77 -2.61 14.03
N SER A 228 111.93 -3.64 13.82
CA SER A 228 110.79 -3.58 12.88
C SER A 228 109.60 -4.42 13.39
N SER A 229 108.66 -3.79 14.11
CA SER A 229 107.36 -4.43 14.43
C SER A 229 106.15 -3.47 14.57
N PHE A 230 106.25 -2.20 14.14
CA PHE A 230 105.20 -1.19 14.40
C PHE A 230 104.25 -0.89 13.22
N GLU A 231 104.51 -1.41 12.01
CA GLU A 231 103.65 -1.15 10.83
C GLU A 231 102.39 -2.03 10.79
N GLN A 232 102.39 -3.20 11.45
CA GLN A 232 101.35 -4.20 11.29
C GLN A 232 100.02 -3.81 11.98
N ASP A 233 100.08 -3.07 13.09
CA ASP A 233 98.90 -2.61 13.84
C ASP A 233 98.16 -1.45 13.14
N ARG A 234 98.87 -0.61 12.38
CA ARG A 234 98.27 0.52 11.65
C ARG A 234 97.42 0.03 10.48
N VAL A 235 97.88 -1.03 9.81
CA VAL A 235 97.16 -1.62 8.67
C VAL A 235 95.85 -2.27 9.13
N GLN A 236 95.85 -2.96 10.28
CA GLN A 236 94.63 -3.57 10.82
C GLN A 236 93.59 -2.54 11.25
N SER A 237 94.01 -1.47 11.93
CA SER A 237 93.10 -0.41 12.40
C SER A 237 92.46 0.34 11.21
N ALA A 238 93.23 0.62 10.15
CA ALA A 238 92.71 1.25 8.94
C ALA A 238 91.71 0.35 8.18
N GLN A 239 91.92 -0.96 8.17
CA GLN A 239 90.99 -1.92 7.56
C GLN A 239 89.65 -1.99 8.31
N GLN A 240 89.67 -1.97 9.65
CA GLN A 240 88.44 -1.96 10.44
C GLN A 240 87.63 -0.67 10.22
N LEU A 241 88.28 0.49 10.15
CA LEU A 241 87.63 1.77 9.88
C LEU A 241 86.91 1.78 8.52
N ALA A 242 87.52 1.19 7.49
CA ALA A 242 86.93 1.09 6.16
C ALA A 242 85.67 0.21 6.12
N ILE A 243 85.67 -0.91 6.85
CA ILE A 243 84.51 -1.81 6.95
C ILE A 243 83.35 -1.09 7.66
N VAL A 244 83.63 -0.41 8.77
CA VAL A 244 82.62 0.33 9.55
C VAL A 244 82.04 1.49 8.74
N SER A 245 82.88 2.22 7.99
CA SER A 245 82.42 3.29 7.11
C SER A 245 81.48 2.77 6.02
N ALA A 246 81.81 1.64 5.39
CA ALA A 246 80.95 1.05 4.36
C ALA A 246 79.59 0.57 4.92
N GLN A 247 79.57 0.03 6.14
CA GLN A 247 78.33 -0.35 6.82
C GLN A 247 77.46 0.86 7.15
N LYS A 248 78.06 1.97 7.60
CA LYS A 248 77.36 3.23 7.85
C LYS A 248 76.68 3.75 6.57
N ASP A 249 77.39 3.77 5.45
CA ASP A 249 76.85 4.29 4.19
C ASP A 249 75.68 3.42 3.68
N LYS A 250 75.76 2.09 3.85
CA LYS A 250 74.66 1.18 3.54
C LYS A 250 73.42 1.47 4.40
N LEU A 251 73.60 1.64 5.71
CA LEU A 251 72.50 1.95 6.63
C LEU A 251 71.85 3.32 6.33
N ILE A 252 72.64 4.31 5.89
CA ILE A 252 72.10 5.61 5.47
C ILE A 252 71.17 5.43 4.27
N SER A 253 71.59 4.67 3.26
CA SER A 253 70.76 4.39 2.08
C SER A 253 69.45 3.66 2.44
N GLU A 254 69.51 2.66 3.32
CA GLU A 254 68.30 1.95 3.77
C GLU A 254 67.33 2.88 4.53
N VAL A 255 67.85 3.80 5.35
CA VAL A 255 67.02 4.79 6.06
C VAL A 255 66.35 5.78 5.09
N GLU A 256 67.04 6.18 4.02
CA GLU A 256 66.47 7.06 2.99
C GLU A 256 65.34 6.36 2.22
N GLU A 257 65.53 5.11 1.81
CA GLU A 257 64.49 4.33 1.14
C GLU A 257 63.24 4.14 2.01
N LEU A 258 63.45 3.87 3.32
CA LEU A 258 62.35 3.76 4.28
C LEU A 258 61.59 5.07 4.45
N ARG A 259 62.30 6.22 4.49
CA ARG A 259 61.66 7.54 4.58
C ARG A 259 60.82 7.85 3.35
N GLU A 260 61.31 7.52 2.15
CA GLU A 260 60.52 7.69 0.94
C GLU A 260 59.28 6.78 0.91
N HIS A 261 59.42 5.55 1.39
CA HIS A 261 58.29 4.62 1.49
C HIS A 261 57.25 5.11 2.51
N GLU A 262 57.69 5.59 3.67
CA GLU A 262 56.81 6.22 4.69
C GLU A 262 56.06 7.43 4.12
N ALA A 263 56.75 8.31 3.39
CA ALA A 263 56.12 9.48 2.76
C ALA A 263 55.02 9.10 1.75
N ARG A 264 55.27 8.07 0.92
CA ARG A 264 54.27 7.55 -0.03
C ARG A 264 53.04 6.96 0.69
N LEU A 265 53.25 6.25 1.80
CA LEU A 265 52.16 5.71 2.59
C LEU A 265 51.35 6.82 3.30
N GLN A 266 52.01 7.86 3.81
CA GLN A 266 51.31 9.01 4.41
C GLN A 266 50.42 9.72 3.38
N GLU A 267 50.90 9.91 2.15
CA GLU A 267 50.09 10.47 1.06
C GLU A 267 48.85 9.62 0.77
N PHE A 268 49.02 8.30 0.66
CA PHE A 268 47.90 7.36 0.48
C PHE A 268 46.87 7.43 1.63
N VAL A 269 47.33 7.54 2.88
CA VAL A 269 46.45 7.66 4.06
C VAL A 269 45.62 8.95 3.99
N VAL A 270 46.22 10.08 3.57
CA VAL A 270 45.52 11.36 3.43
C VAL A 270 44.46 11.29 2.32
N GLU A 271 44.78 10.70 1.18
CA GLU A 271 43.83 10.49 0.09
C GLU A 271 42.67 9.58 0.52
N ALA A 272 42.96 8.44 1.15
CA ALA A 272 41.95 7.51 1.64
C ALA A 272 41.00 8.15 2.67
N LYS A 273 41.53 8.97 3.59
CA LYS A 273 40.72 9.73 4.56
C LYS A 273 39.81 10.74 3.88
N THR A 274 40.30 11.40 2.82
CA THR A 274 39.51 12.37 2.06
C THR A 274 38.35 11.68 1.35
N VAL A 275 38.62 10.56 0.67
CA VAL A 275 37.59 9.74 0.01
C VAL A 275 36.57 9.20 1.00
N ALA A 276 37.00 8.71 2.17
CA ALA A 276 36.09 8.26 3.22
C ALA A 276 35.18 9.39 3.73
N GLY A 277 35.72 10.60 3.93
CA GLY A 277 34.94 11.77 4.33
C GLY A 277 33.93 12.22 3.28
N ASP A 278 34.21 12.04 1.99
CA ASP A 278 33.25 12.30 0.91
C ASP A 278 32.07 11.32 0.96
N TYR A 279 32.34 10.03 1.18
CA TYR A 279 31.30 9.01 1.34
C TYR A 279 30.41 9.24 2.56
N GLU A 280 30.99 9.66 3.69
CA GLU A 280 30.21 10.01 4.88
C GLU A 280 29.26 11.18 4.63
N ARG A 281 29.76 12.24 3.96
CA ARG A 281 28.93 13.39 3.59
C ARG A 281 27.79 13.03 2.64
N ASP A 282 28.07 12.21 1.63
CA ASP A 282 27.05 11.74 0.69
C ASP A 282 26.00 10.86 1.39
N ARG A 283 26.44 9.95 2.27
CA ARG A 283 25.54 9.11 3.07
C ARG A 283 24.60 9.96 3.92
N ASP A 284 25.14 10.96 4.61
CA ASP A 284 24.36 11.82 5.49
C ASP A 284 23.37 12.69 4.68
N LEU A 285 23.76 13.17 3.50
CA LEU A 285 22.87 13.86 2.56
C LEU A 285 21.71 12.95 2.08
N TRP A 286 22.00 11.69 1.75
CA TRP A 286 20.97 10.74 1.32
C TRP A 286 20.04 10.35 2.45
N ARG A 287 20.56 10.25 3.68
CA ARG A 287 19.76 10.03 4.89
C ARG A 287 18.76 11.17 5.11
N GLU A 288 19.22 12.42 5.08
CA GLU A 288 18.35 13.59 5.22
C GLU A 288 17.25 13.62 4.14
N LYS A 289 17.62 13.32 2.88
CA LYS A 289 16.64 13.24 1.79
C LYS A 289 15.63 12.12 2.00
N ALA A 290 16.05 10.96 2.49
CA ALA A 290 15.17 9.84 2.80
C ALA A 290 14.18 10.21 3.91
N GLU A 291 14.66 10.84 5.00
CA GLU A 291 13.82 11.32 6.10
C GLU A 291 12.75 12.31 5.63
N ILE A 292 13.11 13.25 4.74
CA ILE A 292 12.14 14.19 4.15
C ILE A 292 11.07 13.46 3.33
N ILE A 293 11.45 12.44 2.56
CA ILE A 293 10.51 11.64 1.75
C ILE A 293 9.60 10.82 2.67
N MET A 294 10.17 10.16 3.69
CA MET A 294 9.42 9.42 4.69
C MET A 294 8.40 10.31 5.38
N GLN A 295 8.78 11.50 5.83
CA GLN A 295 7.85 12.43 6.48
C GLN A 295 6.70 12.83 5.55
N LYS A 296 6.97 13.08 4.27
CA LYS A 296 5.91 13.37 3.28
C LYS A 296 4.95 12.20 3.08
N ILE A 297 5.47 10.97 3.10
CA ILE A 297 4.65 9.76 3.02
C ILE A 297 3.78 9.64 4.28
N LYS A 298 4.35 9.84 5.48
CA LYS A 298 3.63 9.87 6.75
C LYS A 298 2.47 10.86 6.73
N ASP A 299 2.75 12.11 6.37
CA ASP A 299 1.75 13.18 6.29
C ASP A 299 0.63 12.85 5.31
N ARG A 300 0.97 12.23 4.17
CA ARG A 300 -0.01 11.82 3.16
C ARG A 300 -0.86 10.65 3.67
N SER A 301 -0.25 9.61 4.21
CA SER A 301 -0.94 8.45 4.78
C SER A 301 -1.89 8.89 5.91
N GLN A 302 -1.45 9.79 6.78
CA GLN A 302 -2.32 10.36 7.82
C GLN A 302 -3.55 11.07 7.24
N LYS A 303 -3.35 11.93 6.22
CA LYS A 303 -4.47 12.64 5.56
C LYS A 303 -5.44 11.68 4.87
N GLU A 304 -4.92 10.66 4.20
CA GLU A 304 -5.73 9.63 3.53
C GLU A 304 -6.54 8.83 4.56
N VAL A 305 -5.93 8.43 5.69
CA VAL A 305 -6.66 7.75 6.77
C VAL A 305 -7.77 8.62 7.35
N LEU A 306 -7.47 9.88 7.67
CA LEU A 306 -8.46 10.81 8.21
C LEU A 306 -9.61 11.06 7.22
N SER A 307 -9.29 11.14 5.92
CA SER A 307 -10.30 11.38 4.88
C SER A 307 -11.21 10.16 4.65
N GLU A 308 -10.68 8.94 4.75
CA GLU A 308 -11.42 7.72 4.39
C GLU A 308 -12.08 7.05 5.59
N TYR A 309 -11.39 7.01 6.74
CA TYR A 309 -11.83 6.29 7.94
C TYR A 309 -12.22 7.22 9.10
N GLY A 310 -11.93 8.52 8.99
CA GLY A 310 -12.21 9.50 10.03
C GLY A 310 -11.17 9.50 11.15
N GLU A 311 -11.52 10.22 12.23
CA GLU A 311 -10.70 10.24 13.44
C GLU A 311 -10.71 8.89 14.16
N GLY A 312 -9.59 8.55 14.79
CA GLY A 312 -9.46 7.32 15.56
C GLY A 312 -10.20 7.37 16.92
N PRO A 313 -10.12 6.29 17.72
CA PRO A 313 -9.33 5.09 17.47
C PRO A 313 -9.93 4.21 16.37
N HIS A 314 -9.10 3.81 15.40
CA HIS A 314 -9.53 2.88 14.35
C HIS A 314 -9.59 1.46 14.90
N ARG A 315 -10.67 0.75 14.60
CA ARG A 315 -10.87 -0.64 15.05
C ARG A 315 -11.08 -1.57 13.87
N VAL A 316 -10.52 -2.77 13.97
CA VAL A 316 -10.60 -3.80 12.94
C VAL A 316 -11.14 -5.08 13.57
N GLU A 317 -12.15 -5.67 12.93
CA GLU A 317 -12.66 -6.98 13.31
C GLU A 317 -12.17 -8.02 12.31
N LEU A 318 -11.51 -9.07 12.81
CA LEU A 318 -11.16 -10.27 12.05
C LEU A 318 -12.12 -11.39 12.40
N SER A 319 -12.75 -11.98 11.38
CA SER A 319 -13.59 -13.17 11.51
C SER A 319 -12.77 -14.43 11.25
N LEU A 320 -12.73 -15.31 12.23
CA LEU A 320 -11.90 -16.51 12.23
C LEU A 320 -12.76 -17.78 12.18
N ARG A 321 -12.24 -18.81 11.50
CA ARG A 321 -12.83 -20.14 11.42
C ARG A 321 -11.85 -21.20 11.91
N PHE A 322 -12.24 -21.90 12.97
CA PHE A 322 -11.52 -23.02 13.59
C PHE A 322 -12.02 -24.36 13.05
N SER A 323 -11.16 -25.38 13.04
CA SER A 323 -11.55 -26.78 12.75
C SER A 323 -12.44 -27.39 13.85
N THR A 324 -12.36 -26.85 15.07
CA THR A 324 -13.09 -27.35 16.25
C THR A 324 -14.22 -26.41 16.67
N SER A 325 -15.22 -26.95 17.39
CA SER A 325 -16.27 -26.13 18.01
C SER A 325 -15.68 -25.32 19.18
N PRO A 326 -16.02 -24.04 19.32
CA PRO A 326 -16.90 -23.26 18.45
C PRO A 326 -16.20 -22.85 17.14
N THR A 327 -16.86 -23.09 16.02
CA THR A 327 -16.26 -22.99 14.68
C THR A 327 -15.94 -21.55 14.27
N PHE A 328 -16.78 -20.58 14.63
CA PHE A 328 -16.59 -19.18 14.27
C PHE A 328 -16.35 -18.32 15.51
N ARG A 329 -15.34 -17.45 15.41
CA ARG A 329 -14.95 -16.50 16.45
C ARG A 329 -14.50 -15.19 15.80
N THR A 330 -14.48 -14.12 16.59
CA THR A 330 -14.02 -12.81 16.14
C THR A 330 -12.89 -12.33 17.03
N LEU A 331 -11.92 -11.66 16.42
CA LEU A 331 -10.84 -10.95 17.09
C LEU A 331 -11.02 -9.46 16.82
N LEU A 332 -11.03 -8.65 17.87
CA LEU A 332 -11.19 -7.20 17.76
C LEU A 332 -9.87 -6.51 18.07
N LEU A 333 -9.40 -5.73 17.11
CA LEU A 333 -8.15 -4.99 17.16
C LEU A 333 -8.45 -3.50 17.27
N GLU A 334 -7.67 -2.80 18.10
CA GLU A 334 -7.60 -1.35 18.13
C GLU A 334 -6.22 -0.93 17.61
N LEU A 335 -6.19 -0.09 16.58
CA LEU A 335 -4.94 0.38 16.01
C LEU A 335 -4.27 1.39 16.94
N ALA A 336 -2.95 1.53 16.81
CA ALA A 336 -2.18 2.54 17.52
C ALA A 336 -2.68 3.95 17.19
N PRO A 337 -2.37 4.97 18.02
CA PRO A 337 -2.61 6.36 17.65
C PRO A 337 -2.04 6.68 16.25
N LEU A 338 -2.85 7.34 15.42
CA LEU A 338 -2.52 7.56 14.01
C LEU A 338 -1.22 8.35 13.82
N ASP A 339 -0.91 9.25 14.75
CA ASP A 339 0.30 10.06 14.77
C ASP A 339 1.59 9.27 15.11
N PHE A 340 1.47 8.04 15.60
CA PHE A 340 2.64 7.24 15.95
C PHE A 340 3.22 6.51 14.73
N VAL A 341 2.35 5.85 13.96
CA VAL A 341 2.73 4.98 12.82
C VAL A 341 1.74 5.14 11.65
N PRO A 342 1.60 6.35 11.08
CA PRO A 342 0.55 6.67 10.11
C PRO A 342 0.65 5.88 8.81
N HIS A 343 1.87 5.63 8.30
CA HIS A 343 2.05 4.86 7.08
C HIS A 343 1.66 3.39 7.31
N THR A 344 2.04 2.83 8.46
CA THR A 344 1.73 1.44 8.82
C THR A 344 0.23 1.24 9.00
N ILE A 345 -0.44 2.14 9.74
CA ILE A 345 -1.89 2.12 9.93
C ILE A 345 -2.62 2.24 8.59
N HIS A 346 -2.22 3.19 7.75
CA HIS A 346 -2.81 3.37 6.43
C HIS A 346 -2.71 2.09 5.59
N THR A 347 -1.51 1.52 5.50
CA THR A 347 -1.26 0.29 4.74
C THR A 347 -2.07 -0.88 5.29
N PHE A 348 -2.14 -1.05 6.61
CA PHE A 348 -2.95 -2.10 7.23
C PHE A 348 -4.45 -1.93 6.93
N LEU A 349 -4.99 -0.72 7.07
CA LEU A 349 -6.40 -0.45 6.76
C LEU A 349 -6.74 -0.73 5.29
N LYS A 350 -5.86 -0.35 4.35
CA LYS A 350 -6.01 -0.71 2.93
C LYS A 350 -6.01 -2.23 2.70
N MET A 351 -5.17 -2.97 3.41
CA MET A 351 -5.17 -4.44 3.35
C MET A 351 -6.49 -5.03 3.89
N ILE A 352 -7.06 -4.45 4.94
CA ILE A 352 -8.37 -4.86 5.48
C ILE A 352 -9.48 -4.62 4.46
N ASP A 353 -9.53 -3.44 3.84
CA ASP A 353 -10.55 -3.10 2.85
C ASP A 353 -10.45 -3.97 1.59
N ASN A 354 -9.24 -4.24 1.14
CA ASN A 354 -8.96 -5.11 -0.02
C ASN A 354 -9.15 -6.60 0.30
N GLN A 355 -9.55 -6.96 1.52
CA GLN A 355 -9.69 -8.35 1.97
C GLN A 355 -8.40 -9.15 1.78
N ALA A 356 -7.24 -8.51 1.94
CA ALA A 356 -5.93 -9.11 1.67
C ALA A 356 -5.70 -10.38 2.52
N PHE A 357 -6.23 -10.42 3.75
CA PHE A 357 -6.11 -11.53 4.68
C PHE A 357 -7.15 -12.64 4.47
N LYS A 358 -8.18 -12.42 3.65
CA LYS A 358 -9.23 -13.41 3.43
C LYS A 358 -8.63 -14.67 2.82
N ASP A 359 -9.05 -15.81 3.35
CA ASP A 359 -8.58 -17.17 3.01
C ASP A 359 -7.14 -17.46 3.48
N GLY A 360 -6.49 -16.52 4.17
CA GLY A 360 -5.24 -16.76 4.89
C GLY A 360 -5.45 -17.49 6.21
N THR A 361 -4.34 -17.80 6.89
CA THR A 361 -4.32 -18.58 8.13
C THR A 361 -3.41 -17.96 9.18
N PHE A 362 -3.63 -18.36 10.44
CA PHE A 362 -2.56 -18.34 11.43
C PHE A 362 -1.65 -19.53 11.16
N VAL A 363 -0.37 -19.26 10.94
CA VAL A 363 0.58 -20.20 10.33
C VAL A 363 1.39 -20.93 11.40
N LEU A 364 1.83 -20.20 12.43
CA LEU A 364 2.65 -20.74 13.51
C LEU A 364 2.32 -20.07 14.84
N ALA A 365 2.61 -20.78 15.93
CA ALA A 365 2.56 -20.24 17.28
C ALA A 365 3.82 -20.64 18.05
N ARG A 366 4.54 -19.64 18.55
CA ARG A 366 5.68 -19.80 19.45
C ARG A 366 5.29 -19.35 20.84
N ASP A 367 6.15 -19.62 21.81
CA ASP A 367 5.87 -19.32 23.22
C ASP A 367 5.69 -17.81 23.48
N HIS A 368 6.16 -16.93 22.58
CA HIS A 368 6.11 -15.48 22.72
C HIS A 368 5.28 -14.75 21.64
N ILE A 369 4.90 -15.43 20.54
CA ILE A 369 4.13 -14.82 19.43
C ILE A 369 3.23 -15.84 18.72
N ILE A 370 2.14 -15.35 18.13
CA ILE A 370 1.35 -16.06 17.11
C ILE A 370 1.52 -15.32 15.80
N VAL A 371 1.76 -16.01 14.69
CA VAL A 371 1.93 -15.39 13.37
C VAL A 371 0.75 -15.73 12.46
N GLY A 372 0.23 -14.72 11.77
CA GLY A 372 -0.84 -14.88 10.80
C GLY A 372 -0.67 -13.98 9.59
N GLY A 373 -1.38 -14.29 8.51
CA GLY A 373 -1.27 -13.50 7.29
C GLY A 373 -1.98 -14.14 6.09
N PRO A 374 -1.76 -13.59 4.89
CA PRO A 374 -2.31 -14.11 3.64
C PRO A 374 -1.52 -15.33 3.13
N ILE A 375 -1.39 -16.34 3.98
CA ILE A 375 -0.70 -17.61 3.73
C ILE A 375 -1.65 -18.72 4.13
N ASP A 376 -1.70 -19.81 3.36
CA ASP A 376 -2.43 -21.01 3.73
C ASP A 376 -1.46 -22.18 3.89
N ALA A 377 -1.04 -22.43 5.13
CA ALA A 377 -0.09 -23.50 5.43
C ALA A 377 -0.68 -24.91 5.21
N HIS A 378 -2.01 -25.03 5.07
CA HIS A 378 -2.71 -26.31 5.02
C HIS A 378 -3.25 -26.66 3.63
N ASP A 379 -3.28 -25.70 2.70
CA ASP A 379 -3.71 -25.90 1.31
C ASP A 379 -2.71 -25.23 0.34
N PRO A 380 -1.79 -26.01 -0.28
CA PRO A 380 -0.81 -25.48 -1.21
C PRO A 380 -1.39 -24.77 -2.43
N GLU A 381 -2.55 -25.21 -2.93
CA GLU A 381 -3.20 -24.60 -4.10
C GLU A 381 -3.82 -23.24 -3.73
N ASN A 382 -4.43 -23.13 -2.54
CA ASN A 382 -4.87 -21.85 -2.02
C ASN A 382 -3.68 -20.93 -1.72
N ASN A 383 -2.61 -21.46 -1.14
CA ASN A 383 -1.40 -20.68 -0.84
C ASN A 383 -0.79 -20.05 -2.09
N GLN A 384 -0.68 -20.80 -3.18
CA GLN A 384 -0.18 -20.27 -4.45
C GLN A 384 -1.07 -19.12 -4.97
N ARG A 385 -2.41 -19.26 -4.89
CA ARG A 385 -3.34 -18.19 -5.30
C ARG A 385 -3.23 -16.94 -4.43
N LEU A 386 -2.99 -17.11 -3.13
CA LEU A 386 -2.75 -16.01 -2.20
C LEU A 386 -1.43 -15.30 -2.53
N GLU A 387 -0.36 -16.05 -2.78
CA GLU A 387 0.95 -15.52 -3.17
C GLU A 387 0.86 -14.71 -4.47
N GLU A 388 0.22 -15.25 -5.51
CA GLU A 388 -0.02 -14.56 -6.78
C GLU A 388 -0.82 -13.26 -6.60
N ARG A 389 -1.82 -13.27 -5.69
CA ARG A 389 -2.57 -12.05 -5.32
C ARG A 389 -1.66 -11.03 -4.64
N MET A 390 -0.88 -11.43 -3.63
CA MET A 390 0.01 -10.54 -2.89
C MET A 390 1.12 -9.95 -3.77
N LEU A 391 1.65 -10.73 -4.73
CA LEU A 391 2.61 -10.25 -5.72
C LEU A 391 2.00 -9.19 -6.64
N ARG A 392 0.79 -9.45 -7.16
CA ARG A 392 0.08 -8.51 -8.04
C ARG A 392 -0.29 -7.22 -7.31
N ASP A 393 -0.68 -7.32 -6.05
CA ASP A 393 -1.10 -6.18 -5.24
C ASP A 393 0.11 -5.42 -4.64
N GLY A 394 1.35 -5.92 -4.85
CA GLY A 394 2.60 -5.25 -4.49
C GLY A 394 3.05 -5.45 -3.04
N TYR A 395 2.52 -6.44 -2.33
CA TYR A 395 2.86 -6.72 -0.92
C TYR A 395 4.03 -7.70 -0.74
N PHE A 396 4.40 -8.44 -1.79
CA PHE A 396 5.54 -9.36 -1.79
C PHE A 396 6.50 -9.09 -2.96
N PRO A 397 7.76 -9.54 -2.88
CA PRO A 397 8.43 -10.17 -1.72
C PRO A 397 9.02 -9.18 -0.71
N ASN A 398 9.00 -7.89 -1.03
CA ASN A 398 9.70 -6.85 -0.28
C ASN A 398 8.91 -6.31 0.93
N GLY A 399 7.71 -6.85 1.16
CA GLY A 399 6.79 -6.41 2.20
C GLY A 399 5.80 -5.34 1.75
N ALA A 400 4.84 -5.05 2.62
CA ALA A 400 3.76 -4.10 2.32
C ALA A 400 4.14 -2.64 2.61
N LEU A 401 5.12 -2.41 3.48
CA LEU A 401 5.56 -1.07 3.86
C LEU A 401 6.71 -0.55 3.00
N LEU A 402 6.76 0.76 2.80
CA LEU A 402 7.87 1.44 2.14
C LEU A 402 9.08 1.63 3.07
N PHE A 403 8.83 1.70 4.38
CA PHE A 403 9.80 1.78 5.46
C PHE A 403 9.14 1.33 6.77
N ASN A 404 9.93 0.84 7.72
CA ASN A 404 9.40 0.47 9.03
C ASN A 404 9.07 1.73 9.84
N GLU A 405 7.95 1.70 10.57
CA GLU A 405 7.60 2.74 11.52
C GLU A 405 7.45 2.15 12.90
N TYR A 406 8.34 2.55 13.80
CA TYR A 406 8.29 2.17 15.20
C TYR A 406 8.21 3.42 16.07
N ASN A 407 7.50 3.29 17.19
CA ASN A 407 7.35 4.35 18.18
C ASN A 407 7.53 3.77 19.58
N ASP A 408 8.51 4.26 20.34
CA ASP A 408 8.82 3.76 21.69
C ASP A 408 7.67 3.95 22.69
N ALA A 409 6.73 4.87 22.42
CA ALA A 409 5.52 5.04 23.23
C ALA A 409 4.43 4.00 22.93
N TYR A 410 4.64 3.12 21.94
CA TYR A 410 3.77 2.00 21.60
C TYR A 410 4.60 0.72 21.39
N PRO A 411 5.23 0.21 22.45
CA PRO A 411 6.18 -0.90 22.37
C PRO A 411 5.48 -2.26 22.16
N HIS A 412 6.25 -3.29 21.84
CA HIS A 412 5.77 -4.67 21.60
C HIS A 412 5.42 -5.42 22.89
N THR A 413 4.44 -4.92 23.62
CA THR A 413 3.92 -5.55 24.85
C THR A 413 2.94 -6.69 24.56
N GLU A 414 2.56 -7.46 25.58
CA GLU A 414 1.59 -8.55 25.45
C GLU A 414 0.30 -8.09 24.72
N TYR A 415 -0.17 -8.90 23.78
CA TYR A 415 -1.33 -8.67 22.90
C TYR A 415 -1.24 -7.49 21.94
N THR A 416 -0.07 -6.86 21.80
CA THR A 416 0.19 -5.96 20.67
C THR A 416 0.44 -6.74 19.38
N ILE A 417 0.27 -6.07 18.25
CA ILE A 417 0.36 -6.64 16.91
C ILE A 417 1.39 -5.85 16.13
N GLY A 418 2.28 -6.58 15.48
CA GLY A 418 3.31 -6.00 14.63
C GLY A 418 3.47 -6.71 13.29
N PHE A 419 4.11 -6.01 12.36
CA PHE A 419 4.67 -6.63 11.17
C PHE A 419 6.09 -7.08 11.49
N ASN A 420 6.57 -8.10 10.78
CA ASN A 420 7.99 -8.46 10.86
C ASN A 420 8.88 -7.36 10.24
N ALA A 421 10.20 -7.51 10.36
CA ALA A 421 11.18 -6.58 9.78
C ALA A 421 11.07 -6.34 8.26
N VAL A 422 10.34 -7.20 7.53
CA VAL A 422 10.06 -7.02 6.09
C VAL A 422 8.90 -6.05 5.85
N GLY A 423 8.08 -5.74 6.87
CA GLY A 423 6.99 -4.76 6.77
C GLY A 423 5.66 -5.35 6.30
N GLY A 424 5.36 -6.61 6.65
CA GLY A 424 4.07 -7.25 6.33
C GLY A 424 4.07 -7.93 4.95
N PRO A 425 2.93 -8.42 4.45
CA PRO A 425 1.60 -8.42 5.08
C PRO A 425 1.48 -9.45 6.22
N ILE A 426 2.49 -10.31 6.42
CA ILE A 426 2.55 -11.23 7.56
C ILE A 426 2.68 -10.41 8.85
N PHE A 427 1.77 -10.65 9.79
CA PHE A 427 1.76 -10.00 11.10
C PHE A 427 1.89 -11.03 12.21
N TYR A 428 2.22 -10.56 13.40
CA TYR A 428 2.23 -11.37 14.61
C TYR A 428 1.49 -10.70 15.75
N ILE A 429 0.97 -11.50 16.67
CA ILE A 429 0.38 -11.10 17.93
C ILE A 429 1.36 -11.50 19.03
N ASN A 430 1.80 -10.54 19.83
CA ASN A 430 2.65 -10.78 20.99
C ASN A 430 1.87 -11.54 22.08
N LEU A 431 2.46 -12.59 22.62
CA LEU A 431 1.96 -13.33 23.80
C LEU A 431 2.69 -12.94 25.10
N LEU A 432 3.81 -12.22 24.96
CA LEU A 432 4.64 -11.71 26.05
C LEU A 432 5.11 -10.30 25.67
N ASP A 433 5.76 -9.62 26.61
CA ASP A 433 6.49 -8.41 26.29
C ASP A 433 7.76 -8.76 25.49
N ASN A 434 7.77 -8.37 24.22
CA ASN A 434 8.85 -8.58 23.29
C ASN A 434 9.50 -7.25 22.85
N THR A 435 9.40 -6.20 23.66
CA THR A 435 9.94 -4.86 23.35
C THR A 435 11.43 -4.91 23.03
N ASP A 436 12.23 -5.64 23.80
CA ASP A 436 13.67 -5.77 23.53
C ASP A 436 13.95 -6.60 22.26
N ALA A 437 13.09 -7.59 21.98
CA ALA A 437 13.28 -8.51 20.87
C ALA A 437 12.88 -7.92 19.52
N HIS A 438 11.84 -7.08 19.46
CA HIS A 438 11.30 -6.51 18.22
C HIS A 438 11.39 -4.98 18.14
N GLY A 439 11.62 -4.28 19.25
CA GLY A 439 11.78 -2.84 19.27
C GLY A 439 13.12 -2.35 18.73
N SER A 440 13.26 -1.02 18.71
CA SER A 440 14.49 -0.34 18.32
C SER A 440 15.61 -0.59 19.34
N VAL A 441 16.85 -0.76 18.85
CA VAL A 441 18.06 -0.79 19.68
C VAL A 441 18.94 0.36 19.22
N ASP A 442 19.27 1.29 20.14
CA ASP A 442 20.02 2.55 19.96
C ASP A 442 20.93 2.60 18.71
N GLY A 443 20.35 2.90 17.55
CA GLY A 443 21.06 3.06 16.28
C GLY A 443 21.62 1.77 15.63
N GLU A 444 21.47 0.61 16.27
CA GLU A 444 21.91 -0.68 15.74
C GLU A 444 20.82 -1.39 14.92
N ARG A 445 19.57 -1.28 15.36
CA ARG A 445 18.44 -1.97 14.72
C ARG A 445 17.20 -1.10 14.69
N GLU A 446 16.63 -0.95 13.50
CA GLU A 446 15.32 -0.34 13.31
C GLU A 446 14.24 -1.25 13.94
N GLY A 447 13.35 -0.67 14.74
CA GLY A 447 12.26 -1.42 15.37
C GLY A 447 11.26 -1.93 14.34
N GLU A 448 10.70 -3.10 14.59
CA GLU A 448 9.60 -3.64 13.80
C GLU A 448 8.32 -2.80 14.03
N PRO A 449 7.43 -2.66 13.04
CA PRO A 449 6.23 -1.86 13.24
C PRO A 449 5.29 -2.49 14.28
N CYS A 450 4.99 -1.78 15.36
CA CYS A 450 3.95 -2.12 16.34
C CYS A 450 2.75 -1.20 16.13
N PHE A 451 1.64 -1.70 15.60
CA PHE A 451 0.60 -0.83 15.03
C PHE A 451 -0.83 -1.13 15.51
N ALA A 452 -1.03 -2.19 16.30
CA ALA A 452 -2.33 -2.47 16.89
C ALA A 452 -2.21 -3.25 18.19
N ARG A 453 -3.33 -3.44 18.87
CA ARG A 453 -3.47 -4.35 20.00
C ARG A 453 -4.82 -5.04 20.00
N VAL A 454 -4.86 -6.24 20.58
CA VAL A 454 -6.12 -6.95 20.81
C VAL A 454 -6.88 -6.25 21.93
N VAL A 455 -8.14 -5.90 21.67
CA VAL A 455 -9.07 -5.31 22.66
C VAL A 455 -10.30 -6.17 22.88
N GLY A 456 -10.49 -7.23 22.09
CA GLY A 456 -11.52 -8.24 22.29
C GLY A 456 -11.17 -9.55 21.60
N GLY A 457 -11.62 -10.68 22.16
CA GLY A 457 -11.26 -12.01 21.70
C GLY A 457 -9.95 -12.55 22.26
N PHE A 458 -9.57 -12.16 23.49
CA PHE A 458 -8.39 -12.71 24.17
C PHE A 458 -8.45 -14.24 24.31
N ASP A 459 -9.64 -14.80 24.55
CA ASP A 459 -9.89 -16.24 24.56
C ASP A 459 -9.59 -16.89 23.20
N VAL A 460 -9.78 -16.15 22.11
CA VAL A 460 -9.49 -16.59 20.75
C VAL A 460 -7.98 -16.65 20.52
N VAL A 461 -7.24 -15.65 20.98
CA VAL A 461 -5.77 -15.63 20.92
C VAL A 461 -5.20 -16.81 21.72
N GLN A 462 -5.66 -16.99 22.96
CA GLN A 462 -5.24 -18.10 23.81
C GLN A 462 -5.57 -19.45 23.17
N ARG A 463 -6.77 -19.59 22.61
CA ARG A 463 -7.17 -20.82 21.92
C ARG A 463 -6.26 -21.14 20.74
N ILE A 464 -5.80 -20.13 19.98
CA ILE A 464 -4.82 -20.34 18.89
C ILE A 464 -3.48 -20.80 19.45
N ALA A 465 -2.99 -20.17 20.53
CA ALA A 465 -1.73 -20.55 21.18
C ALA A 465 -1.74 -21.99 21.75
N GLU A 466 -2.92 -22.48 22.17
CA GLU A 466 -3.11 -23.83 22.70
C GLU A 466 -3.28 -24.92 21.62
N ILE A 467 -3.33 -24.56 20.34
CA ILE A 467 -3.38 -25.54 19.24
C ILE A 467 -2.06 -26.32 19.25
N PRO A 468 -2.09 -27.67 19.19
CA PRO A 468 -0.89 -28.48 19.05
C PRO A 468 -0.03 -28.03 17.87
N ARG A 469 1.29 -28.10 18.04
CA ARG A 469 2.28 -27.60 17.09
C ARG A 469 3.07 -28.76 16.50
N LEU A 470 3.41 -28.67 15.22
CA LEU A 470 4.38 -29.54 14.56
C LEU A 470 5.81 -29.19 15.01
N GLU A 471 6.79 -29.99 14.56
CA GLU A 471 8.21 -29.80 14.92
C GLU A 471 8.78 -28.43 14.48
N ASP A 472 8.19 -27.79 13.48
CA ASP A 472 8.60 -26.50 12.92
C ASP A 472 7.80 -25.30 13.48
N ASP A 473 7.12 -25.49 14.61
CA ASP A 473 6.20 -24.54 15.27
C ASP A 473 4.89 -24.25 14.50
N SER A 474 4.68 -24.86 13.33
CA SER A 474 3.41 -24.69 12.59
C SER A 474 2.24 -25.31 13.34
N LEU A 475 1.06 -24.72 13.19
CA LEU A 475 -0.14 -25.23 13.86
C LEU A 475 -0.61 -26.54 13.22
N GLU A 476 -0.94 -27.57 14.01
CA GLU A 476 -1.49 -28.83 13.48
C GLU A 476 -2.88 -28.64 12.84
N SER A 477 -3.64 -27.64 13.29
CA SER A 477 -4.99 -27.34 12.83
C SER A 477 -5.09 -25.92 12.32
N ALA A 478 -5.67 -25.78 11.12
CA ALA A 478 -5.88 -24.50 10.47
C ALA A 478 -6.83 -23.59 11.25
N VAL A 479 -6.43 -22.32 11.38
CA VAL A 479 -7.30 -21.22 11.81
C VAL A 479 -7.37 -20.20 10.68
N TYR A 480 -8.47 -20.23 9.94
CA TYR A 480 -8.66 -19.40 8.76
C TYR A 480 -9.15 -18.01 9.11
N ILE A 481 -8.61 -17.00 8.46
CA ILE A 481 -9.17 -15.64 8.41
C ILE A 481 -10.20 -15.62 7.28
N VAL A 482 -11.49 -15.70 7.64
CA VAL A 482 -12.58 -15.80 6.67
C VAL A 482 -13.18 -14.44 6.28
N GLY A 483 -12.82 -13.39 6.99
CA GLY A 483 -13.19 -12.02 6.66
C GLY A 483 -12.54 -11.01 7.58
N SER A 484 -12.48 -9.77 7.11
CA SER A 484 -11.97 -8.63 7.88
C SER A 484 -12.79 -7.40 7.56
N ARG A 485 -12.97 -6.50 8.53
CA ARG A 485 -13.61 -5.19 8.28
C ARG A 485 -13.12 -4.11 9.22
N VAL A 486 -13.02 -2.89 8.71
CA VAL A 486 -12.85 -1.70 9.53
C VAL A 486 -14.19 -1.36 10.17
N LEU A 487 -14.20 -1.17 11.48
CA LEU A 487 -15.37 -0.70 12.20
C LEU A 487 -15.39 0.82 12.16
N LYS A 488 -16.47 1.39 11.62
CA LYS A 488 -16.68 2.84 11.66
C LYS A 488 -16.90 3.28 13.10
N ALA A 489 -16.24 4.36 13.49
CA ALA A 489 -16.39 5.00 14.80
C ALA A 489 -17.82 5.47 15.05
#